data_AF-A0A6N9QYM0-F1
#
_entry.id   AF-A0A6N9QYM0-F1
#
_cell.length_a   1.000
_cell.length_b   1.000
_cell.length_c   1.000
_cell.angle_alpha   90.00
_cell.angle_beta   90.00
_cell.angle_gamma   90.00
#
_symmetry.space_group_name_H-M   'P 1'
#
loop_
_entity.id
_entity.type
_entity.pdbx_description
1 polymer ?
#
loop_
_entity_poly.entity_id
_entity_poly.type
_entity_poly.pdbx_seq_one_letter_code
_entity_poly.pdbx_strand_id
1 'polypeptide(L)'
;MTDVLVIGTGVAGLSAALSAAEAGARVTVVTKAALTHTATDRAQGGMAAMTGSLPGGNPADSVRLHVQDTLVAGAGLCDPLVVHGVIRDSAAAVRDLTDHGVAFDRVAGPDSPWVHGLEAAHSISRILHAGGDATGHAIQEALSARSREMAHGGHIRLREYTLVTDVIVVGDRVVGCTVRPVLRGGELGGEEFLPADHVVLATGGAGQLYPWTTNPQVATGDGIALALRAGAQVRDLEFFQFHPTAMAAPGSFLISEAVRGEGAVLRDQHGHRFMTDVDPRAELAPRDVVARAVFAARTASDDGAAYLDCSTIPVPPGLTRAEFLARRFPSIHAELTRRGIDWSTEWVPVSPAAHYLMGGIATDALGRTAVPGLWAAGECARTGMHGANRLASNSLLEATVLGRRIGELLAGWGEPANASPVALCSEPEPRVLDEATTHVQPRLADRNDPLLSTRAYSAGREPSSTDSAGAEPFSRAGLQQAMWQGAGVFRTAEGLERAKARLEGWLAASSSDEEDTAAAPGTLTEAEDRNLLTVGHALACAALARTESRGAHQRADHPATDPRLATSTAWIASGSAAPTPERTDHADSLSR
;
A
#
# COMPACT_ATOMS: atom_id res chain seq x y z
N MET A 1 -26.06 18.00 -0.18
CA MET A 1 -24.60 18.17 -0.28
C MET A 1 -24.03 16.95 0.39
N THR A 2 -23.32 16.11 -0.37
CA THR A 2 -22.87 14.78 0.08
C THR A 2 -21.71 14.90 1.06
N ASP A 3 -21.74 14.12 2.15
CA ASP A 3 -20.67 14.03 3.13
C ASP A 3 -19.68 12.92 2.77
N VAL A 4 -18.43 13.31 2.50
CA VAL A 4 -17.35 12.40 2.15
C VAL A 4 -16.30 12.39 3.27
N LEU A 5 -16.05 11.22 3.84
CA LEU A 5 -14.98 10.99 4.80
C LEU A 5 -13.81 10.29 4.10
N VAL A 6 -12.67 10.96 4.00
CA VAL A 6 -11.44 10.41 3.44
C VAL A 6 -10.48 10.03 4.56
N ILE A 7 -10.00 8.79 4.57
CA ILE A 7 -9.13 8.25 5.61
C ILE A 7 -7.74 7.99 5.01
N GLY A 8 -6.77 8.79 5.41
CA GLY A 8 -5.40 8.75 4.89
C GLY A 8 -5.07 9.95 4.01
N THR A 9 -3.83 10.43 4.12
CA THR A 9 -3.37 11.71 3.55
C THR A 9 -2.20 11.56 2.59
N GLY A 10 -1.98 10.34 2.08
CA GLY A 10 -1.11 10.12 0.93
C GLY A 10 -1.75 10.67 -0.36
N VAL A 11 -1.05 10.51 -1.48
CA VAL A 11 -1.48 11.04 -2.78
C VAL A 11 -2.90 10.60 -3.18
N ALA A 12 -3.31 9.37 -2.91
CA ALA A 12 -4.68 8.91 -3.21
C ALA A 12 -5.75 9.67 -2.41
N GLY A 13 -5.56 9.78 -1.09
CA GLY A 13 -6.52 10.42 -0.20
C GLY A 13 -6.64 11.92 -0.46
N LEU A 14 -5.50 12.62 -0.60
CA LEU A 14 -5.55 14.06 -0.89
C LEU A 14 -6.09 14.35 -2.29
N SER A 15 -5.77 13.53 -3.30
CA SER A 15 -6.38 13.69 -4.64
C SER A 15 -7.90 13.49 -4.59
N ALA A 16 -8.39 12.51 -3.83
CA ALA A 16 -9.83 12.28 -3.65
C ALA A 16 -10.49 13.44 -2.90
N ALA A 17 -9.89 13.91 -1.82
CA ALA A 17 -10.42 15.00 -1.00
C ALA A 17 -10.51 16.31 -1.78
N LEU A 18 -9.45 16.68 -2.50
CA LEU A 18 -9.41 17.89 -3.31
C LEU A 18 -10.42 17.83 -4.44
N SER A 19 -10.44 16.73 -5.19
CA SER A 19 -11.36 16.56 -6.31
C SER A 19 -12.82 16.56 -5.86
N ALA A 20 -13.16 15.90 -4.75
CA ALA A 20 -14.52 15.94 -4.18
C ALA A 20 -14.92 17.35 -3.73
N ALA A 21 -14.01 18.06 -3.06
CA ALA A 21 -14.26 19.42 -2.57
C ALA A 21 -14.44 20.42 -3.73
N GLU A 22 -13.61 20.33 -4.77
CA GLU A 22 -13.68 21.17 -5.97
C GLU A 22 -14.96 20.91 -6.78
N ALA A 23 -15.47 19.68 -6.75
CA ALA A 23 -16.76 19.33 -7.33
C ALA A 23 -17.97 19.60 -6.39
N GLY A 24 -17.75 20.12 -5.18
CA GLY A 24 -18.79 20.68 -4.31
C GLY A 24 -19.28 19.77 -3.16
N ALA A 25 -18.58 18.67 -2.87
CA ALA A 25 -18.87 17.84 -1.70
C ALA A 25 -18.38 18.49 -0.38
N ARG A 26 -18.96 18.09 0.76
CA ARG A 26 -18.38 18.39 2.08
C ARG A 26 -17.41 17.29 2.45
N VAL A 27 -16.14 17.65 2.66
CA VAL A 27 -15.10 16.65 2.86
C VAL A 27 -14.50 16.77 4.26
N THR A 28 -14.42 15.64 4.97
CA THR A 28 -13.57 15.51 6.15
C THR A 28 -12.41 14.57 5.82
N VAL A 29 -11.18 14.97 6.11
CA VAL A 29 -9.98 14.14 5.94
C VAL A 29 -9.42 13.80 7.31
N VAL A 30 -9.22 12.51 7.57
CA VAL A 30 -8.71 11.97 8.82
C VAL A 30 -7.36 11.29 8.58
N THR A 31 -6.39 11.54 9.44
CA THR A 31 -5.13 10.80 9.47
C THR A 31 -4.65 10.59 10.90
N LYS A 32 -4.10 9.41 11.19
CA LYS A 32 -3.64 9.02 12.52
C LYS A 32 -2.34 9.72 12.95
N ALA A 33 -1.67 10.42 12.04
CA ALA A 33 -0.41 11.11 12.26
C ALA A 33 -0.47 12.55 11.72
N ALA A 34 0.70 13.17 11.51
CA ALA A 34 0.79 14.40 10.74
C ALA A 34 0.45 14.17 9.26
N LEU A 35 -0.05 15.20 8.59
CA LEU A 35 -0.53 15.18 7.20
C LEU A 35 0.50 14.63 6.22
N THR A 36 1.77 14.96 6.44
CA THR A 36 2.91 14.60 5.59
C THR A 36 3.60 13.30 6.01
N HIS A 37 3.22 12.68 7.13
CA HIS A 37 3.81 11.40 7.55
C HIS A 37 3.19 10.24 6.76
N THR A 38 3.63 10.04 5.52
CA THR A 38 3.02 9.08 4.57
C THR A 38 4.08 8.29 3.80
N ALA A 39 3.67 7.23 3.11
CA ALA A 39 4.54 6.54 2.16
C ALA A 39 4.77 7.37 0.89
N THR A 40 3.81 8.25 0.54
CA THR A 40 3.96 9.21 -0.57
C THR A 40 5.14 10.13 -0.30
N ASP A 41 5.26 10.74 0.87
CA ASP A 41 6.38 11.63 1.23
C ASP A 41 7.76 10.96 1.07
N ARG A 42 7.84 9.66 1.37
CA ARG A 42 9.09 8.87 1.28
C ARG A 42 9.40 8.35 -0.11
N ALA A 43 8.54 8.56 -1.11
CA ALA A 43 8.76 8.00 -2.45
C ALA A 43 9.91 8.76 -3.15
N GLN A 44 11.04 8.07 -3.30
CA GLN A 44 12.24 8.64 -3.95
C GLN A 44 12.26 8.48 -5.46
N GLY A 45 11.66 7.39 -5.97
CA GLY A 45 11.51 7.18 -7.41
C GLY A 45 10.68 8.29 -8.03
N GLY A 46 10.35 8.15 -9.30
CA GLY A 46 9.43 9.09 -9.92
C GLY A 46 7.99 8.58 -10.01
N MET A 47 7.21 9.34 -10.77
CA MET A 47 5.90 8.91 -11.24
C MET A 47 6.02 8.50 -12.70
N ALA A 48 5.75 7.24 -13.01
CA ALA A 48 5.62 6.81 -14.39
C ALA A 48 4.36 7.43 -14.96
N ALA A 49 4.48 8.19 -16.04
CA ALA A 49 3.33 8.83 -16.68
C ALA A 49 3.51 8.83 -18.19
N MET A 50 2.45 8.46 -18.90
CA MET A 50 2.38 8.65 -20.34
C MET A 50 2.26 10.15 -20.61
N THR A 51 3.35 10.76 -21.07
CA THR A 51 3.46 12.21 -21.29
C THR A 51 3.59 12.60 -22.76
N GLY A 52 3.56 11.64 -23.70
CA GLY A 52 3.84 11.92 -25.11
C GLY A 52 2.91 12.95 -25.77
N SER A 53 1.70 13.15 -25.21
CA SER A 53 0.75 14.18 -25.66
C SER A 53 0.89 15.53 -24.95
N LEU A 54 1.74 15.65 -23.93
CA LEU A 54 1.91 16.87 -23.13
C LEU A 54 3.11 17.69 -23.62
N PRO A 55 3.06 19.04 -23.55
CA PRO A 55 4.22 19.88 -23.80
C PRO A 55 5.39 19.51 -22.88
N GLY A 56 6.55 19.20 -23.47
CA GLY A 56 7.75 18.78 -22.74
C GLY A 56 7.76 17.30 -22.33
N GLY A 57 6.78 16.51 -22.75
CA GLY A 57 6.79 15.05 -22.58
C GLY A 57 7.69 14.33 -23.58
N ASN A 58 7.79 12.99 -23.43
CA ASN A 58 8.56 12.16 -24.34
C ASN A 58 7.70 11.72 -25.56
N PRO A 59 7.94 12.25 -26.78
CA PRO A 59 7.09 11.95 -27.94
C PRO A 59 7.22 10.52 -28.46
N ALA A 60 8.26 9.78 -28.05
CA ALA A 60 8.41 8.38 -28.40
C ALA A 60 7.59 7.44 -27.50
N ASP A 61 7.01 7.97 -26.41
CA ASP A 61 6.17 7.19 -25.51
C ASP A 61 4.71 7.13 -26.00
N SER A 62 3.99 6.07 -25.60
CA SER A 62 2.57 5.90 -25.90
C SER A 62 1.85 5.08 -24.83
N VAL A 63 0.53 5.24 -24.74
CA VAL A 63 -0.34 4.42 -23.87
C VAL A 63 -0.09 2.94 -24.11
N ARG A 64 0.03 2.52 -25.37
CA ARG A 64 0.27 1.12 -25.75
C ARG A 64 1.55 0.56 -25.13
N LEU A 65 2.66 1.32 -25.18
CA LEU A 65 3.93 0.88 -24.61
C LEU A 65 3.85 0.78 -23.08
N HIS A 66 3.26 1.78 -22.41
CA HIS A 66 3.12 1.75 -20.95
C HIS A 66 2.22 0.59 -20.48
N VAL A 67 1.12 0.34 -21.21
CA VAL A 67 0.22 -0.79 -20.94
C VAL A 67 0.99 -2.10 -21.08
N GLN A 68 1.75 -2.26 -22.16
CA GLN A 68 2.55 -3.46 -22.38
C GLN A 68 3.57 -3.68 -21.26
N ASP A 69 4.34 -2.66 -20.89
CA ASP A 69 5.31 -2.75 -19.78
C ASP A 69 4.63 -3.15 -18.46
N THR A 70 3.46 -2.56 -18.18
CA THR A 70 2.69 -2.84 -16.96
C THR A 70 2.15 -4.27 -16.94
N LEU A 71 1.56 -4.75 -18.04
CA LEU A 71 1.03 -6.10 -18.14
C LEU A 71 2.12 -7.17 -18.04
N VAL A 72 3.29 -6.92 -18.66
CA VAL A 72 4.45 -7.82 -18.57
C VAL A 72 4.97 -7.86 -17.13
N ALA A 73 5.15 -6.71 -16.49
CA ALA A 73 5.61 -6.62 -15.12
C ALA A 73 4.65 -7.31 -14.13
N GLY A 74 3.34 -7.15 -14.33
CA GLY A 74 2.28 -7.72 -13.48
C GLY A 74 2.09 -9.24 -13.55
N ALA A 75 2.89 -9.94 -14.37
CA ALA A 75 2.99 -11.40 -14.43
C ALA A 75 1.63 -12.11 -14.60
N GLY A 76 0.77 -11.54 -15.44
CA GLY A 76 -0.49 -12.15 -15.88
C GLY A 76 -1.70 -11.96 -14.96
N LEU A 77 -1.59 -11.17 -13.89
CA LEU A 77 -2.71 -10.87 -12.96
C LEU A 77 -3.18 -9.41 -12.99
N CYS A 78 -2.67 -8.60 -13.90
CA CYS A 78 -3.25 -7.27 -14.13
C CYS A 78 -4.66 -7.41 -14.73
N ASP A 79 -5.56 -6.49 -14.37
CA ASP A 79 -6.78 -6.23 -15.12
C ASP A 79 -6.44 -5.28 -16.29
N PRO A 80 -6.53 -5.73 -17.55
CA PRO A 80 -6.16 -4.91 -18.71
C PRO A 80 -7.01 -3.64 -18.87
N LEU A 81 -8.28 -3.67 -18.45
CA LEU A 81 -9.16 -2.49 -18.55
C LEU A 81 -8.76 -1.44 -17.53
N VAL A 82 -8.42 -1.85 -16.31
CA VAL A 82 -7.91 -0.95 -15.28
C VAL A 82 -6.55 -0.37 -15.71
N VAL A 83 -5.63 -1.21 -16.18
CA VAL A 83 -4.31 -0.77 -16.65
C VAL A 83 -4.43 0.25 -17.78
N HIS A 84 -5.22 -0.06 -18.81
CA HIS A 84 -5.44 0.85 -19.92
C HIS A 84 -6.11 2.15 -19.45
N GLY A 85 -7.13 2.05 -18.62
CA GLY A 85 -7.85 3.21 -18.09
C GLY A 85 -6.94 4.14 -17.29
N VAL A 86 -6.14 3.62 -16.35
CA VAL A 86 -5.23 4.41 -15.53
C VAL A 86 -4.18 5.12 -16.40
N ILE A 87 -3.56 4.37 -17.31
CA ILE A 87 -2.49 4.90 -18.16
C ILE A 87 -3.02 5.97 -19.13
N ARG A 88 -4.20 5.76 -19.73
CA ARG A 88 -4.85 6.75 -20.59
C ARG A 88 -5.06 8.08 -19.86
N ASP A 89 -5.38 8.03 -18.58
CA ASP A 89 -5.67 9.21 -17.77
C ASP A 89 -4.40 9.82 -17.12
N SER A 90 -3.20 9.29 -17.41
CA SER A 90 -1.93 9.82 -16.88
C SER A 90 -1.74 11.30 -17.16
N ALA A 91 -2.10 11.75 -18.36
CA ALA A 91 -1.91 13.14 -18.76
C ALA A 91 -2.79 14.12 -17.97
N ALA A 92 -3.99 13.69 -17.56
CA ALA A 92 -4.84 14.47 -16.66
C ALA A 92 -4.21 14.53 -15.27
N ALA A 93 -3.82 13.38 -14.71
CA ALA A 93 -3.19 13.32 -13.39
C ALA A 93 -1.91 14.18 -13.28
N VAL A 94 -1.05 14.19 -14.30
CA VAL A 94 0.14 15.05 -14.34
C VAL A 94 -0.23 16.53 -14.32
N ARG A 95 -1.27 16.93 -15.07
CA ARG A 95 -1.75 18.32 -15.08
C ARG A 95 -2.32 18.71 -13.73
N ASP A 96 -3.17 17.87 -13.14
CA ASP A 96 -3.77 18.16 -11.83
C ASP A 96 -2.70 18.33 -10.74
N LEU A 97 -1.68 17.47 -10.73
CA LEU A 97 -0.54 17.63 -9.82
C LEU A 97 0.22 18.95 -10.08
N THR A 98 0.44 19.30 -11.34
CA THR A 98 1.11 20.57 -11.70
C THR A 98 0.27 21.79 -11.29
N ASP A 99 -1.04 21.74 -11.48
CA ASP A 99 -1.98 22.80 -11.10
C ASP A 99 -2.07 22.96 -9.58
N HIS A 100 -1.84 21.88 -8.82
CA HIS A 100 -1.68 21.92 -7.36
C HIS A 100 -0.27 22.31 -6.89
N GLY A 101 0.66 22.62 -7.80
CA GLY A 101 1.97 23.18 -7.47
C GLY A 101 3.13 22.19 -7.51
N VAL A 102 2.95 20.97 -8.03
CA VAL A 102 4.06 20.03 -8.22
C VAL A 102 4.94 20.50 -9.38
N ALA A 103 6.21 20.76 -9.08
CA ALA A 103 7.21 21.13 -10.07
C ALA A 103 8.08 19.94 -10.47
N PHE A 104 7.71 19.24 -11.55
CA PHE A 104 8.54 18.19 -12.13
C PHE A 104 9.84 18.75 -12.73
N ASP A 105 10.93 18.00 -12.58
CA ASP A 105 12.27 18.38 -13.02
C ASP A 105 12.32 18.58 -14.54
N ARG A 106 13.01 19.63 -14.97
CA ARG A 106 13.15 20.04 -16.37
C ARG A 106 14.61 20.15 -16.75
N VAL A 107 14.91 19.92 -18.03
CA VAL A 107 16.28 19.84 -18.55
C VAL A 107 17.07 21.14 -18.36
N ALA A 108 16.45 22.30 -18.60
CA ALA A 108 17.14 23.59 -18.59
C ALA A 108 16.31 24.80 -18.09
N GLY A 109 15.02 24.62 -17.80
CA GLY A 109 14.13 25.70 -17.36
C GLY A 109 12.63 25.42 -17.59
N PRO A 110 11.74 26.36 -17.23
CA PRO A 110 10.28 26.16 -17.23
C PRO A 110 9.66 25.69 -18.55
N ASP A 111 10.21 26.13 -19.69
CA ASP A 111 9.70 25.77 -21.03
C ASP A 111 10.45 24.58 -21.65
N SER A 112 11.48 24.06 -20.98
CA SER A 112 12.23 22.91 -21.48
C SER A 112 11.51 21.59 -21.20
N PRO A 113 11.79 20.53 -21.96
CA PRO A 113 11.25 19.20 -21.69
C PRO A 113 11.50 18.74 -20.24
N TRP A 114 10.63 17.87 -19.75
CA TRP A 114 10.86 17.19 -18.49
C TRP A 114 12.05 16.26 -18.59
N VAL A 115 12.68 16.01 -17.44
CA VAL A 115 13.66 14.93 -17.30
C VAL A 115 12.89 13.62 -17.12
N HIS A 116 13.03 12.71 -18.10
CA HIS A 116 12.46 11.36 -18.01
C HIS A 116 13.53 10.36 -17.60
N GLY A 117 13.34 9.73 -16.44
CA GLY A 117 14.14 8.59 -16.03
C GLY A 117 13.68 7.29 -16.69
N LEU A 118 14.58 6.30 -16.68
CA LEU A 118 14.30 4.90 -16.99
C LEU A 118 14.44 4.08 -15.70
N GLU A 119 13.46 3.24 -15.41
CA GLU A 119 13.46 2.33 -14.26
C GLU A 119 13.22 0.89 -14.75
N ALA A 120 13.33 -0.09 -13.84
CA ALA A 120 13.30 -1.50 -14.22
C ALA A 120 11.98 -1.89 -14.90
N ALA A 121 12.10 -2.80 -15.87
CA ALA A 121 11.01 -3.31 -16.70
C ALA A 121 10.24 -2.28 -17.57
N HIS A 122 10.65 -1.00 -17.60
CA HIS A 122 10.17 -0.04 -18.59
C HIS A 122 10.90 -0.22 -19.91
N SER A 123 10.18 -0.13 -21.03
CA SER A 123 10.77 -0.18 -22.38
C SER A 123 11.26 1.19 -22.87
N ILE A 124 10.87 2.28 -22.21
CA ILE A 124 11.23 3.65 -22.56
C ILE A 124 11.26 4.56 -21.32
N SER A 125 12.09 5.61 -21.38
CA SER A 125 12.14 6.64 -20.34
C SER A 125 10.82 7.41 -20.27
N ARG A 126 10.10 7.26 -19.16
CA ARG A 126 8.77 7.87 -18.92
C ARG A 126 8.57 8.40 -17.51
N ILE A 127 9.58 8.24 -16.65
CA ILE A 127 9.43 8.50 -15.23
C ILE A 127 9.73 9.97 -14.95
N LEU A 128 8.72 10.70 -14.50
CA LEU A 128 8.86 12.08 -14.05
C LEU A 128 9.40 12.13 -12.63
N HIS A 129 10.40 12.98 -12.40
CA HIS A 129 10.98 13.23 -11.08
C HIS A 129 10.69 14.67 -10.65
N ALA A 130 10.75 14.94 -9.35
CA ALA A 130 10.71 16.30 -8.82
C ALA A 130 11.72 16.43 -7.66
N GLY A 131 12.61 17.40 -7.74
CA GLY A 131 13.67 17.58 -6.74
C GLY A 131 14.71 16.46 -6.75
N GLY A 132 14.97 15.85 -7.92
CA GLY A 132 15.89 14.72 -8.05
C GLY A 132 15.26 13.41 -7.59
N ASP A 133 15.57 12.98 -6.37
CA ASP A 133 15.09 11.73 -5.75
C ASP A 133 14.10 11.97 -4.60
N ALA A 134 13.33 13.06 -4.72
CA ALA A 134 12.37 13.51 -3.71
C ALA A 134 10.96 13.73 -4.29
N THR A 135 10.61 13.01 -5.38
CA THR A 135 9.35 13.23 -6.11
C THR A 135 8.13 13.10 -5.20
N GLY A 136 8.13 12.10 -4.34
CA GLY A 136 7.09 11.86 -3.36
C GLY A 136 6.89 13.02 -2.38
N HIS A 137 7.99 13.55 -1.84
CA HIS A 137 7.98 14.71 -0.96
C HIS A 137 7.39 15.94 -1.66
N ALA A 138 7.83 16.22 -2.90
CA ALA A 138 7.30 17.34 -3.68
C ALA A 138 5.79 17.23 -3.94
N ILE A 139 5.31 16.01 -4.28
CA ILE A 139 3.87 15.74 -4.44
C ILE A 139 3.12 15.91 -3.12
N GLN A 140 3.64 15.34 -2.03
CA GLN A 140 3.01 15.42 -0.72
C GLN A 140 2.87 16.87 -0.25
N GLU A 141 3.94 17.68 -0.35
CA GLU A 141 3.92 19.08 0.08
C GLU A 141 2.89 19.90 -0.71
N ALA A 142 2.86 19.76 -2.05
CA ALA A 142 1.92 20.47 -2.91
C ALA A 142 0.45 20.15 -2.55
N LEU A 143 0.11 18.87 -2.46
CA LEU A 143 -1.25 18.45 -2.11
C LEU A 143 -1.64 18.82 -0.68
N SER A 144 -0.67 18.77 0.25
CA SER A 144 -0.86 19.17 1.64
C SER A 144 -1.13 20.67 1.76
N ALA A 145 -0.37 21.50 1.05
CA ALA A 145 -0.56 22.94 0.99
C ALA A 145 -1.95 23.28 0.44
N ARG A 146 -2.32 22.69 -0.70
CA ARG A 146 -3.64 22.88 -1.32
C ARG A 146 -4.79 22.44 -0.41
N SER A 147 -4.64 21.33 0.30
CA SER A 147 -5.65 20.84 1.25
C SER A 147 -5.82 21.78 2.45
N ARG A 148 -4.72 22.37 2.95
CA ARG A 148 -4.77 23.39 4.02
C ARG A 148 -5.45 24.68 3.55
N GLU A 149 -5.20 25.12 2.31
CA GLU A 149 -5.91 26.27 1.72
C GLU A 149 -7.42 26.02 1.64
N MET A 150 -7.82 24.85 1.13
CA MET A 150 -9.23 24.45 1.07
C MET A 150 -9.86 24.32 2.46
N ALA A 151 -9.07 23.94 3.47
CA ALA A 151 -9.53 23.92 4.85
C ALA A 151 -9.74 25.31 5.44
N HIS A 152 -8.84 26.27 5.16
CA HIS A 152 -9.06 27.67 5.54
C HIS A 152 -10.28 28.28 4.85
N GLY A 153 -10.58 27.86 3.62
CA GLY A 153 -11.80 28.22 2.89
C GLY A 153 -13.08 27.53 3.38
N GLY A 154 -12.99 26.56 4.30
CA GLY A 154 -14.13 25.82 4.83
C GLY A 154 -14.67 24.70 3.92
N HIS A 155 -13.95 24.34 2.86
CA HIS A 155 -14.34 23.27 1.93
C HIS A 155 -13.89 21.88 2.42
N ILE A 156 -12.77 21.83 3.15
CA ILE A 156 -12.22 20.59 3.73
C ILE A 156 -12.07 20.74 5.25
N ARG A 157 -12.46 19.71 6.01
CA ARG A 157 -12.12 19.61 7.43
C ARG A 157 -10.96 18.63 7.62
N LEU A 158 -9.78 19.14 8.00
CA LEU A 158 -8.61 18.30 8.30
C LEU A 158 -8.61 17.89 9.78
N ARG A 159 -8.38 16.60 10.04
CA ARG A 159 -8.21 16.02 11.38
C ARG A 159 -6.93 15.16 11.43
N GLU A 160 -5.82 15.81 11.74
CA GLU A 160 -4.55 15.13 12.06
C GLU A 160 -4.62 14.45 13.43
N TYR A 161 -3.72 13.49 13.67
CA TYR A 161 -3.65 12.73 14.92
C TYR A 161 -5.01 12.16 15.35
N THR A 162 -5.74 11.58 14.41
CA THR A 162 -7.06 10.97 14.64
C THR A 162 -7.08 9.59 13.99
N LEU A 163 -7.19 8.55 14.82
CA LEU A 163 -7.26 7.17 14.37
C LEU A 163 -8.71 6.80 14.07
N VAL A 164 -8.96 6.14 12.93
CA VAL A 164 -10.24 5.48 12.66
C VAL A 164 -10.16 4.07 13.23
N THR A 165 -11.07 3.71 14.12
CA THR A 165 -11.10 2.38 14.75
C THR A 165 -12.03 1.42 14.03
N ASP A 166 -13.16 1.92 13.53
CA ASP A 166 -14.20 1.13 12.85
C ASP A 166 -14.93 1.90 11.75
N VAL A 167 -15.34 1.16 10.72
CA VAL A 167 -16.29 1.61 9.70
C VAL A 167 -17.66 1.08 10.08
N ILE A 168 -18.65 1.97 10.23
CA ILE A 168 -19.98 1.61 10.72
C ILE A 168 -20.90 1.31 9.54
N VAL A 169 -21.42 0.09 9.52
CA VAL A 169 -22.36 -0.41 8.51
C VAL A 169 -23.72 -0.59 9.16
N VAL A 170 -24.77 -0.01 8.58
CA VAL A 170 -26.16 -0.20 9.00
C VAL A 170 -26.94 -0.76 7.82
N GLY A 171 -27.55 -1.94 8.01
CA GLY A 171 -28.04 -2.73 6.89
C GLY A 171 -26.86 -3.26 6.09
N ASP A 172 -26.74 -2.84 4.83
CA ASP A 172 -25.65 -3.18 3.92
C ASP A 172 -24.75 -1.97 3.56
N ARG A 173 -25.01 -0.80 4.14
CA ARG A 173 -24.36 0.45 3.73
C ARG A 173 -23.56 1.10 4.86
N VAL A 174 -22.43 1.69 4.48
CA VAL A 174 -21.64 2.55 5.38
C VAL A 174 -22.41 3.83 5.72
N VAL A 175 -22.41 4.18 7.00
CA VAL A 175 -23.02 5.43 7.51
C VAL A 175 -22.01 6.37 8.17
N GLY A 176 -20.74 5.98 8.21
CA GLY A 176 -19.66 6.76 8.83
C GLY A 176 -18.60 5.89 9.48
N CYS A 177 -17.81 6.49 10.36
CA CYS A 177 -16.73 5.83 11.08
C CYS A 177 -16.68 6.25 12.55
N THR A 178 -16.18 5.33 13.37
CA THR A 178 -15.75 5.65 14.73
C THR A 178 -14.28 6.08 14.72
N VAL A 179 -13.99 7.18 15.42
CA VAL A 179 -12.65 7.76 15.49
C VAL A 179 -12.24 8.07 16.92
N ARG A 180 -10.93 8.08 17.16
CA ARG A 180 -10.32 8.44 18.44
C ARG A 180 -9.12 9.36 18.22
N PRO A 181 -9.04 10.52 18.92
CA PRO A 181 -7.85 11.35 18.89
C PRO A 181 -6.62 10.58 19.41
N VAL A 182 -5.48 10.74 18.76
CA VAL A 182 -4.19 10.24 19.21
C VAL A 182 -3.54 11.33 20.07
N LEU A 183 -3.47 11.11 21.37
CA LEU A 183 -2.90 12.05 22.33
C LEU A 183 -1.36 11.98 22.32
N ARG A 184 -0.72 12.97 22.95
CA ARG A 184 0.73 12.95 23.16
C ARG A 184 1.12 11.69 23.94
N GLY A 185 2.06 10.92 23.40
CA GLY A 185 2.47 9.64 23.99
C GLY A 185 1.77 8.42 23.38
N GLY A 186 0.81 8.63 22.47
CA GLY A 186 0.14 7.55 21.74
C GLY A 186 -1.09 6.98 22.42
N GLU A 187 -1.52 7.53 23.56
CA GLU A 187 -2.81 7.18 24.17
C GLU A 187 -3.98 7.59 23.25
N LEU A 188 -5.03 6.78 23.21
CA LEU A 188 -6.23 7.08 22.44
C LEU A 188 -7.25 7.81 23.33
N GLY A 189 -7.70 8.97 22.88
CA GLY A 189 -8.72 9.77 23.54
C GLY A 189 -10.12 9.14 23.49
N GLY A 190 -11.12 9.93 23.87
CA GLY A 190 -12.52 9.53 23.82
C GLY A 190 -12.97 9.17 22.39
N GLU A 191 -13.91 8.24 22.32
CA GLU A 191 -14.52 7.80 21.07
C GLU A 191 -15.50 8.84 20.53
N GLU A 192 -15.47 9.06 19.22
CA GLU A 192 -16.36 9.96 18.48
C GLU A 192 -16.88 9.26 17.23
N PHE A 193 -18.16 9.43 16.91
CA PHE A 193 -18.74 8.99 15.65
C PHE A 193 -18.74 10.13 14.63
N LEU A 194 -18.18 9.86 13.45
CA LEU A 194 -18.20 10.75 12.29
C LEU A 194 -19.17 10.22 11.22
N PRO A 195 -20.36 10.85 11.04
CA PRO A 195 -21.28 10.46 9.99
C PRO A 195 -20.74 10.83 8.61
N ALA A 196 -20.98 9.97 7.62
CA ALA A 196 -20.68 10.24 6.22
C ALA A 196 -21.54 9.37 5.29
N ASP A 197 -21.91 9.91 4.13
CA ASP A 197 -22.60 9.15 3.07
C ASP A 197 -21.62 8.17 2.38
N HIS A 198 -20.35 8.58 2.31
CA HIS A 198 -19.28 7.82 1.68
C HIS A 198 -18.00 7.87 2.50
N VAL A 199 -17.33 6.71 2.59
CA VAL A 199 -16.02 6.58 3.23
C VAL A 199 -15.00 6.11 2.18
N VAL A 200 -13.91 6.85 2.03
CA VAL A 200 -12.79 6.52 1.15
C VAL A 200 -11.59 6.08 1.98
N LEU A 201 -11.23 4.81 1.90
CA LEU A 201 -10.02 4.26 2.50
C LEU A 201 -8.82 4.51 1.56
N ALA A 202 -7.86 5.31 2.03
CA ALA A 202 -6.61 5.64 1.34
C ALA A 202 -5.42 5.54 2.31
N THR A 203 -5.39 4.47 3.11
CA THR A 203 -4.54 4.34 4.31
C THR A 203 -3.12 3.85 4.04
N GLY A 204 -2.77 3.59 2.79
CA GLY A 204 -1.48 2.99 2.43
C GLY A 204 -1.38 1.50 2.75
N GLY A 205 -0.19 0.92 2.59
CA GLY A 205 0.06 -0.52 2.76
C GLY A 205 0.31 -0.99 4.20
N ALA A 206 0.85 -2.20 4.30
CA ALA A 206 1.12 -2.92 5.55
C ALA A 206 2.63 -3.24 5.73
N GLY A 207 3.50 -2.28 5.40
CA GLY A 207 4.95 -2.46 5.46
C GLY A 207 5.50 -2.85 6.82
N GLN A 208 4.83 -2.47 7.91
CA GLN A 208 5.20 -2.82 9.29
C GLN A 208 4.92 -4.27 9.68
N LEU A 209 4.36 -5.09 8.76
CA LEU A 209 4.34 -6.55 8.89
C LEU A 209 5.75 -7.16 8.90
N TYR A 210 6.76 -6.44 8.41
CA TYR A 210 8.12 -6.95 8.28
C TYR A 210 9.10 -6.07 9.08
N PRO A 211 10.18 -6.67 9.62
CA PRO A 211 11.16 -5.94 10.43
C PRO A 211 12.09 -5.09 9.56
N TRP A 212 12.28 -5.46 8.29
CA TRP A 212 12.99 -4.67 7.29
C TRP A 212 12.02 -4.18 6.23
N THR A 213 11.73 -2.89 6.26
CA THR A 213 10.76 -2.26 5.38
C THR A 213 11.20 -0.84 5.04
N THR A 214 10.94 -0.41 3.80
CA THR A 214 11.19 0.98 3.39
C THR A 214 10.02 1.90 3.77
N ASN A 215 8.94 1.32 4.27
CA ASN A 215 7.70 2.02 4.58
C ASN A 215 7.82 2.88 5.86
N PRO A 216 7.00 3.93 6.00
CA PRO A 216 6.87 4.64 7.25
C PRO A 216 6.27 3.77 8.37
N GLN A 217 6.45 4.22 9.62
CA GLN A 217 5.93 3.54 10.80
C GLN A 217 4.40 3.45 10.79
N VAL A 218 3.73 4.38 10.10
CA VAL A 218 2.27 4.41 9.99
C VAL A 218 1.69 3.35 9.04
N ALA A 219 2.50 2.65 8.24
CA ALA A 219 2.04 1.66 7.26
C ALA A 219 1.70 0.31 7.92
N THR A 220 0.58 0.28 8.64
CA THR A 220 0.14 -0.82 9.52
C THR A 220 -1.07 -1.58 9.00
N GLY A 221 -1.46 -1.36 7.74
CA GLY A 221 -2.57 -2.09 7.11
C GLY A 221 -3.96 -1.71 7.63
N ASP A 222 -4.12 -0.52 8.21
CA ASP A 222 -5.34 -0.11 8.93
C ASP A 222 -6.60 -0.21 8.06
N GLY A 223 -6.58 0.34 6.84
CA GLY A 223 -7.72 0.28 5.93
C GLY A 223 -8.11 -1.13 5.54
N ILE A 224 -7.14 -2.04 5.37
CA ILE A 224 -7.40 -3.45 5.03
C ILE A 224 -8.11 -4.13 6.21
N ALA A 225 -7.62 -3.91 7.43
CA ALA A 225 -8.24 -4.47 8.64
C ALA A 225 -9.64 -3.88 8.88
N LEU A 226 -9.83 -2.56 8.69
CA LEU A 226 -11.13 -1.89 8.77
C LEU A 226 -12.13 -2.45 7.75
N ALA A 227 -11.69 -2.63 6.50
CA ALA A 227 -12.50 -3.16 5.43
C ALA A 227 -12.93 -4.61 5.70
N LEU A 228 -12.02 -5.46 6.18
CA LEU A 228 -12.34 -6.84 6.60
C LEU A 228 -13.40 -6.85 7.71
N ARG A 229 -13.25 -6.01 8.75
CA ARG A 229 -14.25 -5.87 9.83
C ARG A 229 -15.60 -5.31 9.36
N ALA A 230 -15.59 -4.54 8.27
CA ALA A 230 -16.80 -4.03 7.62
C ALA A 230 -17.46 -5.03 6.65
N GLY A 231 -16.87 -6.23 6.46
CA GLY A 231 -17.36 -7.26 5.56
C GLY A 231 -16.95 -7.08 4.08
N ALA A 232 -16.01 -6.18 3.80
CA ALA A 232 -15.46 -6.04 2.46
C ALA A 232 -14.49 -7.19 2.12
N GLN A 233 -14.41 -7.50 0.83
CA GLN A 233 -13.47 -8.49 0.31
C GLN A 233 -12.06 -7.90 0.23
N VAL A 234 -11.05 -8.73 0.49
CA VAL A 234 -9.64 -8.46 0.15
C VAL A 234 -9.16 -9.48 -0.88
N ARG A 235 -8.18 -9.10 -1.71
CA ARG A 235 -7.61 -9.98 -2.74
C ARG A 235 -6.09 -9.84 -2.77
N ASP A 236 -5.42 -10.91 -3.21
CA ASP A 236 -4.03 -10.86 -3.66
C ASP A 236 -3.01 -10.40 -2.59
N LEU A 237 -3.34 -10.56 -1.29
CA LEU A 237 -2.50 -10.13 -0.16
C LEU A 237 -1.14 -10.83 -0.14
N GLU A 238 -1.03 -12.02 -0.72
CA GLU A 238 0.22 -12.75 -0.86
C GLU A 238 1.24 -12.06 -1.77
N PHE A 239 0.82 -11.11 -2.61
CA PHE A 239 1.72 -10.35 -3.47
C PHE A 239 2.22 -9.12 -2.71
N PHE A 240 3.33 -9.31 -2.02
CA PHE A 240 4.10 -8.27 -1.35
C PHE A 240 5.44 -8.10 -2.06
N GLN A 241 5.69 -6.94 -2.66
CA GLN A 241 6.94 -6.65 -3.36
C GLN A 241 8.02 -6.23 -2.36
N PHE A 242 9.21 -6.81 -2.52
CA PHE A 242 10.42 -6.42 -1.82
C PHE A 242 11.29 -5.57 -2.74
N HIS A 243 11.75 -4.42 -2.26
CA HIS A 243 12.68 -3.59 -3.02
C HIS A 243 14.09 -4.17 -2.89
N PRO A 244 14.84 -4.38 -3.99
CA PRO A 244 16.14 -5.06 -3.93
C PRO A 244 17.26 -4.26 -3.26
N THR A 245 17.19 -2.93 -3.31
CA THR A 245 18.29 -2.03 -2.91
C THR A 245 17.91 -1.12 -1.74
N ALA A 246 17.44 -1.68 -0.63
CA ALA A 246 17.45 -0.95 0.64
C ALA A 246 18.85 -1.06 1.26
N MET A 247 19.33 -0.04 1.96
CA MET A 247 20.59 -0.12 2.69
C MET A 247 20.56 -1.30 3.66
N ALA A 248 21.61 -2.11 3.68
CA ALA A 248 21.81 -3.18 4.65
C ALA A 248 22.28 -2.60 6.00
N ALA A 249 21.47 -1.72 6.58
CA ALA A 249 21.73 -1.02 7.82
C ALA A 249 20.40 -0.72 8.54
N PRO A 250 20.43 -0.40 9.84
CA PRO A 250 19.23 0.00 10.57
C PRO A 250 18.45 1.12 9.86
N GLY A 251 17.13 0.94 9.81
CA GLY A 251 16.18 1.84 9.15
C GLY A 251 15.86 1.51 7.70
N SER A 252 16.56 0.57 7.07
CA SER A 252 16.27 0.08 5.70
C SER A 252 16.05 1.22 4.69
N PHE A 253 16.90 2.25 4.75
CA PHE A 253 16.81 3.41 3.87
C PHE A 253 16.83 2.96 2.41
N LEU A 254 15.84 3.38 1.64
CA LEU A 254 15.71 3.03 0.24
C LEU A 254 16.84 3.70 -0.57
N ILE A 255 17.51 2.95 -1.44
CA ILE A 255 18.28 3.50 -2.55
C ILE A 255 17.45 3.28 -3.81
N SER A 256 16.93 4.38 -4.36
CA SER A 256 15.98 4.38 -5.47
C SER A 256 16.40 3.48 -6.63
N GLU A 257 15.42 2.82 -7.24
CA GLU A 257 15.61 2.06 -8.47
C GLU A 257 16.19 2.91 -9.62
N ALA A 258 15.92 4.22 -9.62
CA ALA A 258 16.50 5.14 -10.58
C ALA A 258 18.04 5.10 -10.59
N VAL A 259 18.70 4.75 -9.48
CA VAL A 259 20.18 4.59 -9.44
C VAL A 259 20.65 3.44 -10.35
N ARG A 260 19.92 2.32 -10.37
CA ARG A 260 20.16 1.22 -11.34
C ARG A 260 19.79 1.65 -12.76
N GLY A 261 18.74 2.46 -12.90
CA GLY A 261 18.33 3.11 -14.14
C GLY A 261 19.43 3.96 -14.80
N GLU A 262 20.24 4.65 -13.99
CA GLU A 262 21.41 5.43 -14.45
C GLU A 262 22.66 4.56 -14.71
N GLY A 263 22.57 3.23 -14.51
CA GLY A 263 23.62 2.28 -14.85
C GLY A 263 24.45 1.76 -13.66
N ALA A 264 24.01 1.94 -12.42
CA ALA A 264 24.62 1.24 -11.29
C ALA A 264 24.44 -0.29 -11.43
N VAL A 265 25.46 -1.04 -11.01
CA VAL A 265 25.48 -2.50 -11.10
C VAL A 265 25.44 -3.15 -9.72
N LEU A 266 24.94 -4.39 -9.66
CA LEU A 266 24.91 -5.18 -8.42
C LEU A 266 26.08 -6.17 -8.38
N ARG A 267 26.79 -6.21 -7.25
CA ARG A 267 27.96 -7.06 -7.02
C ARG A 267 27.81 -7.93 -5.78
N ASP A 268 28.43 -9.10 -5.80
CA ASP A 268 28.65 -9.90 -4.59
C ASP A 268 29.91 -9.45 -3.83
N GLN A 269 30.22 -10.11 -2.72
CA GLN A 269 31.40 -9.83 -1.88
C GLN A 269 32.75 -9.98 -2.61
N HIS A 270 32.78 -10.70 -3.73
CA HIS A 270 33.99 -10.90 -4.55
C HIS A 270 34.07 -9.91 -5.72
N GLY A 271 33.10 -9.00 -5.83
CA GLY A 271 33.01 -8.02 -6.90
C GLY A 271 32.42 -8.55 -8.20
N HIS A 272 31.88 -9.78 -8.22
CA HIS A 272 31.25 -10.33 -9.42
C HIS A 272 29.89 -9.68 -9.67
N ARG A 273 29.63 -9.28 -10.93
CA ARG A 273 28.36 -8.68 -11.35
C ARG A 273 27.34 -9.78 -11.61
N PHE A 274 26.69 -10.27 -10.56
CA PHE A 274 25.88 -11.49 -10.63
C PHE A 274 24.58 -11.35 -11.44
N MET A 275 24.05 -10.14 -11.64
CA MET A 275 22.75 -9.98 -12.33
C MET A 275 22.79 -10.42 -13.80
N THR A 276 23.95 -10.41 -14.46
CA THR A 276 24.10 -10.88 -15.84
C THR A 276 23.90 -12.38 -15.98
N ASP A 277 24.05 -13.13 -14.89
CA ASP A 277 23.85 -14.59 -14.86
C ASP A 277 22.40 -14.96 -14.60
N VAL A 278 21.60 -14.01 -14.09
CA VAL A 278 20.22 -14.24 -13.64
C VAL A 278 19.20 -13.87 -14.72
N ASP A 279 19.36 -12.71 -15.35
CA ASP A 279 18.41 -12.20 -16.34
C ASP A 279 19.15 -11.39 -17.42
N PRO A 280 18.81 -11.54 -18.71
CA PRO A 280 19.45 -10.77 -19.79
C PRO A 280 19.28 -9.25 -19.65
N ARG A 281 18.28 -8.77 -18.90
CA ARG A 281 18.08 -7.34 -18.59
C ARG A 281 18.95 -6.86 -17.42
N ALA A 282 19.66 -7.77 -16.74
CA ALA A 282 20.49 -7.53 -15.58
C ALA A 282 19.77 -6.66 -14.51
N GLU A 283 20.34 -5.53 -14.10
CA GLU A 283 19.80 -4.66 -13.05
C GLU A 283 18.47 -3.97 -13.40
N LEU A 284 18.06 -4.02 -14.68
CA LEU A 284 16.76 -3.54 -15.18
C LEU A 284 15.70 -4.65 -15.28
N ALA A 285 16.02 -5.88 -14.83
CA ALA A 285 15.02 -6.92 -14.66
C ALA A 285 13.95 -6.50 -13.63
N PRO A 286 12.71 -7.07 -13.69
CA PRO A 286 11.66 -6.78 -12.72
C PRO A 286 12.12 -6.96 -11.27
N ARG A 287 11.57 -6.14 -10.36
CA ARG A 287 12.01 -6.08 -8.96
C ARG A 287 12.00 -7.41 -8.24
N ASP A 288 11.01 -8.26 -8.48
CA ASP A 288 10.95 -9.59 -7.87
C ASP A 288 12.15 -10.46 -8.25
N VAL A 289 12.62 -10.38 -9.50
CA VAL A 289 13.81 -11.09 -10.00
C VAL A 289 15.06 -10.57 -9.32
N VAL A 290 15.24 -9.24 -9.31
CA VAL A 290 16.42 -8.61 -8.70
C VAL A 290 16.44 -8.85 -7.19
N ALA A 291 15.30 -8.74 -6.49
CA ALA A 291 15.21 -8.95 -5.05
C ALA A 291 15.58 -10.39 -4.65
N ARG A 292 15.15 -11.40 -5.43
CA ARG A 292 15.58 -12.79 -5.24
C ARG A 292 17.07 -12.96 -5.45
N ALA A 293 17.64 -12.36 -6.49
CA ALA A 293 19.06 -12.45 -6.79
C ALA A 293 19.92 -11.80 -5.69
N VAL A 294 19.53 -10.61 -5.22
CA VAL A 294 20.17 -9.94 -4.08
C VAL A 294 20.03 -10.78 -2.82
N PHE A 295 18.86 -11.37 -2.55
CA PHE A 295 18.68 -12.27 -1.40
C PHE A 295 19.66 -13.45 -1.46
N ALA A 296 19.75 -14.12 -2.60
CA ALA A 296 20.65 -15.25 -2.80
C ALA A 296 22.13 -14.86 -2.64
N ALA A 297 22.55 -13.74 -3.24
CA ALA A 297 23.91 -13.22 -3.10
C ALA A 297 24.28 -12.92 -1.64
N ARG A 298 23.35 -12.34 -0.87
CA ARG A 298 23.53 -12.09 0.56
C ARG A 298 23.62 -13.35 1.39
N THR A 299 22.78 -14.34 1.11
CA THR A 299 22.83 -15.63 1.82
C THR A 299 24.13 -16.37 1.58
N ALA A 300 24.76 -16.18 0.42
CA ALA A 300 26.06 -16.74 0.08
C ALA A 300 27.25 -15.88 0.55
N SER A 301 27.01 -14.69 1.10
CA SER A 301 28.07 -13.75 1.52
C SER A 301 28.47 -13.95 2.98
N ASP A 302 29.76 -13.84 3.29
CA ASP A 302 30.31 -13.93 4.65
C ASP A 302 29.87 -12.73 5.51
N ASP A 303 29.75 -11.54 4.91
CA ASP A 303 29.29 -10.31 5.55
C ASP A 303 27.76 -10.11 5.49
N GLY A 304 27.04 -11.01 4.83
CA GLY A 304 25.59 -10.95 4.69
C GLY A 304 25.08 -9.78 3.84
N ALA A 305 25.90 -9.21 2.96
CA ALA A 305 25.54 -8.11 2.06
C ALA A 305 25.74 -8.46 0.57
N ALA A 306 24.95 -7.80 -0.26
CA ALA A 306 25.25 -7.60 -1.66
C ALA A 306 25.50 -6.10 -1.84
N TYR A 307 26.08 -5.70 -2.96
CA TYR A 307 26.64 -4.37 -3.11
C TYR A 307 26.07 -3.66 -4.33
N LEU A 308 25.72 -2.40 -4.16
CA LEU A 308 25.41 -1.49 -5.26
C LEU A 308 26.68 -0.70 -5.62
N ASP A 309 27.11 -0.82 -6.87
CA ASP A 309 28.28 -0.15 -7.42
C ASP A 309 27.88 0.91 -8.44
N CYS A 310 28.15 2.17 -8.12
CA CYS A 310 27.87 3.33 -8.97
C CYS A 310 29.01 3.67 -9.94
N SER A 311 30.14 2.96 -9.90
CA SER A 311 31.32 3.27 -10.72
C SER A 311 31.05 3.22 -12.23
N THR A 312 30.06 2.42 -12.64
CA THR A 312 29.64 2.22 -14.03
C THR A 312 28.63 3.25 -14.55
N ILE A 313 28.10 4.12 -13.68
CA ILE A 313 27.18 5.18 -14.08
C ILE A 313 27.91 6.15 -15.03
N PRO A 314 27.38 6.41 -16.24
CA PRO A 314 27.92 7.42 -17.14
C PRO A 314 27.83 8.82 -16.51
N VAL A 315 28.96 9.54 -16.49
CA VAL A 315 29.03 10.89 -15.91
C VAL A 315 29.03 11.93 -17.04
N PRO A 316 28.15 12.94 -17.00
CA PRO A 316 28.15 14.03 -17.98
C PRO A 316 29.50 14.77 -18.05
N PRO A 317 29.94 15.23 -19.24
CA PRO A 317 31.19 15.97 -19.38
C PRO A 317 31.24 17.20 -18.44
N GLY A 318 32.38 17.39 -17.79
CA GLY A 318 32.60 18.52 -16.88
C GLY A 318 32.10 18.31 -15.44
N LEU A 319 31.56 17.14 -15.11
CA LEU A 319 31.25 16.74 -13.74
C LEU A 319 32.12 15.57 -13.29
N THR A 320 32.45 15.54 -12.00
CA THR A 320 32.86 14.33 -11.31
C THR A 320 31.64 13.45 -11.01
N ARG A 321 31.85 12.15 -10.76
CA ARG A 321 30.76 11.25 -10.36
C ARG A 321 30.09 11.72 -9.07
N ALA A 322 30.87 12.17 -8.09
CA ALA A 322 30.34 12.72 -6.84
C ALA A 322 29.39 13.90 -7.10
N GLU A 323 29.77 14.86 -7.96
CA GLU A 323 28.91 15.99 -8.32
C GLU A 323 27.65 15.55 -9.07
N PHE A 324 27.77 14.60 -9.99
CA PHE A 324 26.61 14.07 -10.70
C PHE A 324 25.63 13.39 -9.74
N LEU A 325 26.12 12.49 -8.89
CA LEU A 325 25.30 11.77 -7.90
C LEU A 325 24.65 12.73 -6.90
N ALA A 326 25.38 13.73 -6.39
CA ALA A 326 24.85 14.73 -5.48
C ALA A 326 23.73 15.59 -6.11
N ARG A 327 23.81 15.88 -7.41
CA ARG A 327 22.79 16.65 -8.13
C ARG A 327 21.59 15.79 -8.53
N ARG A 328 21.83 14.56 -8.98
CA ARG A 328 20.78 13.66 -9.49
C ARG A 328 19.98 13.00 -8.36
N PHE A 329 20.65 12.68 -7.25
CA PHE A 329 20.12 11.94 -6.10
C PHE A 329 20.47 12.65 -4.78
N PRO A 330 19.99 13.88 -4.57
CA PRO A 330 20.42 14.71 -3.44
C PRO A 330 20.09 14.09 -2.07
N SER A 331 18.94 13.43 -1.94
CA SER A 331 18.49 12.82 -0.67
C SER A 331 19.31 11.58 -0.33
N ILE A 332 19.54 10.71 -1.31
CA ILE A 332 20.40 9.52 -1.17
C ILE A 332 21.85 9.94 -0.88
N HIS A 333 22.38 10.91 -1.62
CA HIS A 333 23.74 11.40 -1.39
C HIS A 333 23.90 11.98 0.02
N ALA A 334 22.95 12.81 0.48
CA ALA A 334 22.98 13.37 1.82
C ALA A 334 22.96 12.27 2.91
N GLU A 335 22.12 11.25 2.76
CA GLU A 335 22.02 10.15 3.72
C GLU A 335 23.28 9.27 3.76
N LEU A 336 23.86 8.95 2.60
CA LEU A 336 25.09 8.16 2.51
C LEU A 336 26.29 8.92 3.07
N THR A 337 26.42 10.21 2.74
CA THR A 337 27.44 11.10 3.31
C THR A 337 27.30 11.21 4.83
N ARG A 338 26.07 11.34 5.36
CA ARG A 338 25.81 11.37 6.81
C ARG A 338 26.26 10.08 7.52
N ARG A 339 26.24 8.96 6.80
CA ARG A 339 26.73 7.65 7.27
C ARG A 339 28.22 7.43 7.00
N GLY A 340 28.91 8.41 6.40
CA GLY A 340 30.33 8.33 6.09
C GLY A 340 30.68 7.45 4.89
N ILE A 341 29.73 7.24 3.96
CA ILE A 341 29.93 6.42 2.76
C ILE A 341 30.06 7.34 1.53
N ASP A 342 31.22 7.35 0.87
CA ASP A 342 31.38 7.98 -0.44
C ASP A 342 31.00 6.99 -1.55
N TRP A 343 29.71 6.92 -1.83
CA TRP A 343 29.14 6.07 -2.87
C TRP A 343 29.54 6.44 -4.32
N SER A 344 30.35 7.48 -4.51
CA SER A 344 30.96 7.76 -5.82
C SER A 344 32.21 6.90 -6.10
N THR A 345 32.77 6.29 -5.04
CA THR A 345 33.97 5.44 -5.08
C THR A 345 33.81 4.11 -4.35
N GLU A 346 32.95 4.06 -3.33
CA GLU A 346 32.71 2.90 -2.48
C GLU A 346 31.43 2.16 -2.89
N TRP A 347 31.41 0.84 -2.65
CA TRP A 347 30.22 0.03 -2.87
C TRP A 347 29.26 0.13 -1.68
N VAL A 348 27.97 0.34 -1.97
CA VAL A 348 26.96 0.51 -0.94
C VAL A 348 26.35 -0.85 -0.59
N PRO A 349 26.41 -1.31 0.68
CA PRO A 349 25.80 -2.58 1.05
C PRO A 349 24.27 -2.48 1.04
N VAL A 350 23.64 -3.41 0.35
CA VAL A 350 22.20 -3.45 0.08
C VAL A 350 21.55 -4.78 0.47
N SER A 351 20.25 -4.72 0.73
CA SER A 351 19.38 -5.81 1.15
C SER A 351 17.99 -5.65 0.55
N PRO A 352 17.28 -6.75 0.26
CA PRO A 352 15.84 -6.70 0.06
C PRO A 352 15.13 -6.18 1.31
N ALA A 353 14.10 -5.37 1.14
CA ALA A 353 13.21 -4.92 2.22
C ALA A 353 11.78 -4.85 1.72
N ALA A 354 10.80 -5.12 2.59
CA ALA A 354 9.39 -5.02 2.26
C ALA A 354 9.07 -3.60 1.79
N HIS A 355 8.38 -3.46 0.65
CA HIS A 355 8.26 -2.17 -0.02
C HIS A 355 6.84 -1.79 -0.40
N TYR A 356 6.11 -2.67 -1.08
CA TYR A 356 4.79 -2.33 -1.60
C TYR A 356 3.86 -3.55 -1.56
N LEU A 357 2.64 -3.37 -1.07
CA LEU A 357 1.60 -4.39 -1.10
C LEU A 357 0.74 -4.21 -2.37
N MET A 358 0.74 -5.21 -3.27
CA MET A 358 -0.08 -5.16 -4.49
C MET A 358 -1.53 -5.61 -4.24
N GLY A 359 -1.71 -6.49 -3.25
CA GLY A 359 -3.02 -6.87 -2.75
C GLY A 359 -3.69 -5.77 -1.92
N GLY A 360 -4.87 -6.06 -1.41
CA GLY A 360 -5.60 -5.12 -0.56
C GLY A 360 -7.11 -5.29 -0.67
N ILE A 361 -7.83 -4.23 -0.36
CA ILE A 361 -9.29 -4.15 -0.42
C ILE A 361 -9.73 -4.29 -1.88
N ALA A 362 -10.53 -5.31 -2.19
CA ALA A 362 -11.00 -5.54 -3.54
C ALA A 362 -11.92 -4.39 -3.98
N THR A 363 -11.60 -3.80 -5.13
CA THR A 363 -12.44 -2.77 -5.75
C THR A 363 -12.78 -3.13 -7.19
N ASP A 364 -13.80 -2.47 -7.73
CA ASP A 364 -13.96 -2.36 -9.17
C ASP A 364 -12.99 -1.32 -9.76
N ALA A 365 -13.10 -1.07 -11.07
CA ALA A 365 -12.27 -0.11 -11.79
C ALA A 365 -12.49 1.36 -11.39
N LEU A 366 -13.53 1.65 -10.60
CA LEU A 366 -13.88 2.98 -10.10
C LEU A 366 -13.51 3.17 -8.62
N GLY A 367 -13.02 2.12 -7.94
CA GLY A 367 -12.65 2.16 -6.53
C GLY A 367 -13.79 1.79 -5.57
N ARG A 368 -14.92 1.28 -6.06
CA ARG A 368 -16.04 0.81 -5.21
C ARG A 368 -15.71 -0.55 -4.64
N THR A 369 -15.98 -0.75 -3.35
CA THR A 369 -15.91 -2.09 -2.72
C THR A 369 -17.25 -2.84 -2.85
N ALA A 370 -17.29 -4.08 -2.37
CA ALA A 370 -18.54 -4.84 -2.26
C ALA A 370 -19.48 -4.30 -1.16
N VAL A 371 -19.03 -3.39 -0.29
CA VAL A 371 -19.83 -2.76 0.76
C VAL A 371 -20.31 -1.38 0.27
N PRO A 372 -21.61 -1.19 0.00
CA PRO A 372 -22.17 0.11 -0.39
C PRO A 372 -21.70 1.28 0.48
N GLY A 373 -21.28 2.36 -0.17
CA GLY A 373 -20.75 3.55 0.50
C GLY A 373 -19.27 3.47 0.90
N LEU A 374 -18.64 2.29 0.83
CA LEU A 374 -17.20 2.11 1.08
C LEU A 374 -16.41 2.06 -0.22
N TRP A 375 -15.37 2.88 -0.27
CA TRP A 375 -14.44 3.03 -1.40
C TRP A 375 -13.01 2.81 -0.94
N ALA A 376 -12.12 2.41 -1.86
CA ALA A 376 -10.70 2.32 -1.58
C ALA A 376 -9.83 2.77 -2.76
N ALA A 377 -8.72 3.42 -2.47
CA ALA A 377 -7.72 3.83 -3.47
C ALA A 377 -6.29 3.86 -2.91
N GLY A 378 -5.32 3.80 -3.82
CA GLY A 378 -3.91 3.69 -3.48
C GLY A 378 -3.56 2.31 -2.92
N GLU A 379 -2.45 2.22 -2.19
CA GLU A 379 -1.85 0.93 -1.80
C GLU A 379 -2.72 0.06 -0.88
N CYS A 380 -3.73 0.60 -0.19
CA CYS A 380 -4.66 -0.24 0.56
C CYS A 380 -5.67 -0.97 -0.33
N ALA A 381 -5.80 -0.59 -1.61
CA ALA A 381 -6.75 -1.15 -2.56
C ALA A 381 -6.10 -2.15 -3.51
N ARG A 382 -6.85 -3.21 -3.85
CA ARG A 382 -6.56 -4.13 -4.95
C ARG A 382 -7.41 -3.71 -6.16
N THR A 383 -6.90 -2.73 -6.91
CA THR A 383 -7.58 -2.18 -8.10
C THR A 383 -7.50 -3.08 -9.33
N GLY A 384 -6.48 -3.93 -9.41
CA GLY A 384 -6.15 -4.72 -10.60
C GLY A 384 -5.01 -4.14 -11.45
N MET A 385 -4.49 -2.95 -11.12
CA MET A 385 -3.38 -2.33 -11.88
C MET A 385 -2.08 -3.15 -11.83
N HIS A 386 -1.75 -3.74 -10.69
CA HIS A 386 -0.38 -4.20 -10.41
C HIS A 386 -0.14 -5.71 -10.60
N GLY A 387 -1.21 -6.52 -10.67
CA GLY A 387 -1.10 -7.97 -10.74
C GLY A 387 -0.20 -8.56 -9.65
N ALA A 388 0.61 -9.56 -10.01
CA ALA A 388 1.50 -10.25 -9.07
C ALA A 388 2.80 -9.50 -8.77
N ASN A 389 3.10 -8.40 -9.50
CA ASN A 389 4.33 -7.64 -9.34
C ASN A 389 4.19 -6.25 -9.97
N ARG A 390 4.30 -5.21 -9.13
CA ARG A 390 4.11 -3.83 -9.54
C ARG A 390 5.29 -3.33 -10.38
N LEU A 391 4.99 -2.77 -11.56
CA LEU A 391 5.95 -1.98 -12.34
C LEU A 391 6.38 -0.73 -11.55
N ALA A 392 7.68 -0.47 -11.52
CA ALA A 392 8.23 0.69 -10.82
C ALA A 392 7.59 2.00 -11.26
N SER A 393 7.48 2.94 -10.32
CA SER A 393 6.91 4.27 -10.53
C SER A 393 5.41 4.34 -10.92
N ASN A 394 4.71 3.21 -11.07
CA ASN A 394 3.25 3.19 -11.31
C ASN A 394 2.36 3.49 -10.08
N SER A 395 2.82 3.28 -8.84
CA SER A 395 1.96 3.40 -7.65
C SER A 395 1.47 4.82 -7.40
N LEU A 396 2.33 5.83 -7.61
CA LEU A 396 1.93 7.24 -7.48
C LEU A 396 0.92 7.64 -8.55
N LEU A 397 1.12 7.17 -9.79
CA LEU A 397 0.18 7.41 -10.89
C LEU A 397 -1.19 6.81 -10.59
N GLU A 398 -1.24 5.52 -10.24
CA GLU A 398 -2.49 4.82 -9.95
C GLU A 398 -3.26 5.49 -8.81
N ALA A 399 -2.56 5.79 -7.72
CA ALA A 399 -3.12 6.44 -6.55
C ALA A 399 -3.68 7.84 -6.89
N THR A 400 -2.98 8.63 -7.70
CA THR A 400 -3.45 9.96 -8.15
C THR A 400 -4.69 9.83 -9.02
N VAL A 401 -4.65 8.96 -10.04
CA VAL A 401 -5.77 8.78 -10.99
C VAL A 401 -7.02 8.27 -10.29
N LEU A 402 -6.89 7.23 -9.46
CA LEU A 402 -8.04 6.62 -8.77
C LEU A 402 -8.57 7.54 -7.68
N GLY A 403 -7.70 8.19 -6.90
CA GLY A 403 -8.11 9.17 -5.90
C GLY A 403 -8.96 10.27 -6.54
N ARG A 404 -8.45 10.90 -7.59
CA ARG A 404 -9.19 11.93 -8.34
C ARG A 404 -10.54 11.42 -8.87
N ARG A 405 -10.56 10.27 -9.55
CA ARG A 405 -11.82 9.69 -10.09
C ARG A 405 -12.86 9.46 -9.01
N ILE A 406 -12.46 8.93 -7.85
CA ILE A 406 -13.38 8.74 -6.72
C ILE A 406 -13.93 10.10 -6.27
N GLY A 407 -13.08 11.12 -6.13
CA GLY A 407 -13.53 12.46 -5.75
C GLY A 407 -14.55 13.07 -6.73
N GLU A 408 -14.27 13.01 -8.03
CA GLU A 408 -15.19 13.47 -9.10
C GLU A 408 -16.54 12.74 -9.04
N LEU A 409 -16.50 11.41 -8.87
CA LEU A 409 -17.70 10.59 -8.80
C LEU A 409 -18.55 10.96 -7.59
N LEU A 410 -17.96 11.04 -6.40
CA LEU A 410 -18.67 11.25 -5.14
C LEU A 410 -19.39 12.59 -5.04
N ALA A 411 -18.85 13.63 -5.67
CA ALA A 411 -19.49 14.95 -5.68
C ALA A 411 -20.73 15.02 -6.60
N GLY A 412 -20.73 14.25 -7.69
CA GLY A 412 -21.88 14.09 -8.58
C GLY A 412 -22.82 12.94 -8.19
N TRP A 413 -22.47 12.17 -7.14
CA TRP A 413 -23.17 10.96 -6.77
C TRP A 413 -24.47 11.26 -6.02
N GLY A 414 -25.56 11.37 -6.79
CA GLY A 414 -26.91 11.20 -6.27
C GLY A 414 -27.33 9.74 -6.45
N GLU A 415 -26.88 8.82 -5.59
CA GLU A 415 -27.32 7.44 -5.73
C GLU A 415 -28.81 7.30 -5.36
N PRO A 416 -29.61 6.55 -6.13
CA PRO A 416 -30.92 6.13 -5.69
C PRO A 416 -30.78 5.31 -4.40
N ALA A 417 -31.74 5.43 -3.48
CA ALA A 417 -31.75 4.75 -2.18
C ALA A 417 -31.61 3.21 -2.22
N ASN A 418 -31.57 2.59 -3.40
CA ASN A 418 -31.54 1.14 -3.66
C ASN A 418 -30.38 0.68 -4.57
N ALA A 419 -29.23 1.36 -4.59
CA ALA A 419 -28.11 0.86 -5.38
C ALA A 419 -27.63 -0.50 -4.84
N SER A 420 -27.78 -1.54 -5.66
CA SER A 420 -27.38 -2.90 -5.33
C SER A 420 -25.87 -2.99 -5.09
N PRO A 421 -25.39 -3.91 -4.22
CA PRO A 421 -23.97 -4.18 -4.02
C PRO A 421 -23.26 -4.37 -5.35
N VAL A 422 -22.08 -3.76 -5.51
CA VAL A 422 -21.26 -3.96 -6.71
C VAL A 422 -20.81 -5.41 -6.74
N ALA A 423 -21.26 -6.15 -7.74
CA ALA A 423 -20.73 -7.48 -8.04
C ALA A 423 -19.29 -7.31 -8.54
N LEU A 424 -18.32 -7.48 -7.62
CA LEU A 424 -16.91 -7.61 -7.96
C LEU A 424 -16.72 -8.94 -8.69
N CYS A 425 -17.06 -8.99 -9.98
CA CYS A 425 -16.90 -10.13 -10.89
C CYS A 425 -15.59 -10.88 -10.59
N SER A 426 -15.51 -12.20 -10.54
CA SER A 426 -16.46 -13.32 -10.69
C SER A 426 -15.77 -14.55 -10.07
N GLU A 427 -16.51 -15.59 -9.68
CA GLU A 427 -16.09 -16.98 -9.44
C GLU A 427 -14.58 -17.31 -9.38
N PRO A 428 -14.08 -17.98 -8.32
CA PRO A 428 -14.85 -18.66 -7.27
C PRO A 428 -15.32 -17.72 -6.14
N GLU A 429 -16.29 -18.20 -5.35
CA GLU A 429 -16.75 -17.55 -4.12
C GLU A 429 -15.57 -17.13 -3.20
N PRO A 430 -15.69 -16.00 -2.48
CA PRO A 430 -14.67 -15.59 -1.53
C PRO A 430 -14.41 -16.68 -0.49
N ARG A 431 -13.12 -16.92 -0.20
CA ARG A 431 -12.72 -17.80 0.88
C ARG A 431 -12.91 -17.10 2.22
N VAL A 432 -13.29 -17.87 3.23
CA VAL A 432 -13.47 -17.36 4.59
C VAL A 432 -12.15 -17.53 5.35
N LEU A 433 -11.71 -16.46 6.01
CA LEU A 433 -10.62 -16.54 6.99
C LEU A 433 -11.12 -17.29 8.23
N ASP A 434 -10.31 -18.21 8.77
CA ASP A 434 -10.69 -19.04 9.93
C ASP A 434 -11.21 -18.21 11.12
N GLU A 435 -12.08 -18.82 11.96
CA GLU A 435 -12.96 -18.17 12.96
C GLU A 435 -12.26 -17.27 14.00
N ALA A 436 -10.94 -17.34 14.14
CA ALA A 436 -10.16 -16.51 15.08
C ALA A 436 -10.17 -15.00 14.75
N THR A 437 -10.83 -14.57 13.67
CA THR A 437 -10.79 -13.18 13.17
C THR A 437 -11.94 -12.26 13.65
N THR A 438 -12.92 -12.77 14.39
CA THR A 438 -14.13 -11.98 14.72
C THR A 438 -14.05 -11.23 16.05
N HIS A 439 -13.72 -9.93 15.99
CA HIS A 439 -14.37 -8.96 16.87
C HIS A 439 -15.72 -8.58 16.26
N VAL A 440 -16.81 -9.03 16.88
CA VAL A 440 -18.17 -8.72 16.47
C VAL A 440 -18.39 -7.20 16.58
N GLN A 441 -18.91 -6.58 15.52
CA GLN A 441 -19.31 -5.16 15.54
C GLN A 441 -20.28 -4.90 16.72
N PRO A 442 -20.14 -3.79 17.46
CA PRO A 442 -21.21 -3.36 18.34
C PRO A 442 -22.40 -2.97 17.46
N ARG A 443 -23.41 -3.82 17.41
CA ARG A 443 -24.73 -3.41 16.92
C ARG A 443 -25.19 -2.29 17.82
N LEU A 444 -25.34 -1.09 17.28
CA LEU A 444 -26.02 0.02 17.95
C LEU A 444 -27.43 -0.48 18.32
N ALA A 445 -27.59 -0.89 19.58
CA ALA A 445 -28.90 -1.14 20.16
C ALA A 445 -29.67 0.18 20.16
N ASP A 446 -30.95 0.08 19.83
CA ASP A 446 -31.91 1.18 19.76
C ASP A 446 -31.71 2.17 20.93
N ARG A 447 -31.46 3.43 20.60
CA ARG A 447 -31.23 4.49 21.58
C ARG A 447 -32.52 4.78 22.34
N ASN A 448 -32.67 4.22 23.54
CA ASN A 448 -33.50 4.75 24.62
C ASN A 448 -33.28 4.00 25.95
N ASP A 449 -32.22 4.33 26.70
CA ASP A 449 -32.28 4.24 28.18
C ASP A 449 -31.21 5.14 28.85
N PRO A 450 -31.58 6.14 29.67
CA PRO A 450 -30.64 7.08 30.25
C PRO A 450 -30.34 6.78 31.72
N LEU A 451 -29.98 5.55 32.09
CA LEU A 451 -29.62 5.23 33.48
C LEU A 451 -28.69 4.02 33.53
N LEU A 452 -27.44 4.21 33.96
CA LEU A 452 -26.80 3.44 35.05
C LEU A 452 -25.33 3.84 35.20
N SER A 453 -25.08 4.61 36.25
CA SER A 453 -23.78 4.87 36.83
C SER A 453 -23.50 3.89 37.97
N THR A 454 -22.21 3.61 38.19
CA THR A 454 -21.55 3.26 39.46
C THR A 454 -21.80 1.92 40.16
N ARG A 455 -20.65 1.25 40.43
CA ARG A 455 -20.15 0.64 41.70
C ARG A 455 -20.01 -0.90 41.83
N ALA A 456 -18.75 -1.27 42.13
CA ALA A 456 -18.24 -2.02 43.29
C ALA A 456 -18.01 -3.55 43.23
N TYR A 457 -16.72 -3.89 43.38
CA TYR A 457 -16.06 -5.07 43.97
C TYR A 457 -16.94 -6.10 44.74
N SER A 458 -16.79 -7.40 44.45
CA SER A 458 -15.87 -8.34 45.16
C SER A 458 -16.20 -9.85 44.96
N ALA A 459 -15.12 -10.65 45.00
CA ALA A 459 -14.98 -12.03 45.47
C ALA A 459 -15.30 -13.23 44.54
N GLY A 460 -14.24 -13.78 43.94
CA GLY A 460 -13.69 -15.10 44.33
C GLY A 460 -14.28 -16.36 43.70
N ARG A 461 -13.55 -16.95 42.74
CA ARG A 461 -13.49 -18.41 42.53
C ARG A 461 -12.21 -18.80 41.78
N GLU A 462 -11.49 -19.79 42.31
CA GLU A 462 -10.28 -20.36 41.71
C GLU A 462 -10.58 -21.10 40.40
N PRO A 463 -9.74 -20.95 39.35
CA PRO A 463 -9.89 -21.72 38.13
C PRO A 463 -9.25 -23.11 38.27
N SER A 464 -10.00 -24.13 37.87
CA SER A 464 -9.49 -25.48 37.64
C SER A 464 -8.54 -25.48 36.44
N SER A 465 -7.31 -25.92 36.70
CA SER A 465 -6.22 -26.07 35.74
C SER A 465 -6.55 -27.05 34.61
N THR A 466 -6.55 -26.55 33.38
CA THR A 466 -6.16 -27.34 32.20
C THR A 466 -4.91 -26.72 31.63
N ASP A 467 -3.80 -27.45 31.70
CA ASP A 467 -2.51 -27.10 31.13
C ASP A 467 -2.65 -26.73 29.64
N SER A 468 -2.57 -25.43 29.34
CA SER A 468 -2.14 -24.98 28.01
C SER A 468 -0.64 -24.82 28.06
N ALA A 469 0.08 -25.58 27.23
CA ALA A 469 1.49 -25.34 27.00
C ALA A 469 1.65 -23.89 26.52
N GLY A 470 2.37 -23.08 27.30
CA GLY A 470 2.37 -21.63 27.20
C GLY A 470 2.64 -21.11 25.79
N ALA A 471 1.60 -20.57 25.16
CA ALA A 471 1.74 -19.81 23.92
C ALA A 471 2.56 -18.54 24.21
N GLU A 472 3.56 -18.27 23.37
CA GLU A 472 4.35 -17.04 23.46
C GLU A 472 3.42 -15.82 23.36
N PRO A 473 3.51 -14.83 24.27
CA PRO A 473 2.67 -13.65 24.20
C PRO A 473 2.91 -12.87 22.91
N PHE A 474 1.87 -12.22 22.39
CA PHE A 474 1.99 -11.40 21.20
C PHE A 474 3.00 -10.27 21.40
N SER A 475 3.81 -10.02 20.36
CA SER A 475 4.58 -8.79 20.23
C SER A 475 4.72 -8.41 18.75
N ARG A 476 4.78 -7.11 18.44
CA ARG A 476 5.03 -6.62 17.07
C ARG A 476 6.31 -7.23 16.47
N ALA A 477 7.38 -7.33 17.26
CA ALA A 477 8.64 -7.94 16.84
C ALA A 477 8.48 -9.44 16.54
N GLY A 478 7.72 -10.17 17.37
CA GLY A 478 7.38 -11.57 17.14
C GLY A 478 6.61 -11.77 15.84
N LEU A 479 5.59 -10.93 15.59
CA LEU A 479 4.83 -10.91 14.35
C LEU A 479 5.74 -10.65 13.14
N GLN A 480 6.56 -9.61 13.21
CA GLN A 480 7.49 -9.25 12.14
C GLN A 480 8.45 -10.40 11.81
N GLN A 481 8.96 -11.08 12.83
CA GLN A 481 9.83 -12.23 12.63
C GLN A 481 9.09 -13.41 11.99
N ALA A 482 7.85 -13.69 12.43
CA ALA A 482 7.02 -14.75 11.84
C ALA A 482 6.74 -14.48 10.36
N MET A 483 6.37 -13.23 10.02
CA MET A 483 6.12 -12.81 8.64
C MET A 483 7.39 -12.88 7.78
N TRP A 484 8.54 -12.44 8.30
CA TRP A 484 9.79 -12.53 7.56
C TRP A 484 10.23 -13.97 7.27
N GLN A 485 10.09 -14.86 8.25
CA GLN A 485 10.51 -16.26 8.12
C GLN A 485 9.54 -17.10 7.29
N GLY A 486 8.23 -16.87 7.40
CA GLY A 486 7.21 -17.66 6.71
C GLY A 486 6.75 -17.07 5.38
N ALA A 487 6.59 -15.75 5.32
CA ALA A 487 5.99 -15.02 4.20
C ALA A 487 6.93 -13.93 3.64
N GLY A 488 8.24 -14.17 3.64
CA GLY A 488 9.27 -13.29 3.08
C GLY A 488 9.43 -13.40 1.56
N VAL A 489 10.66 -13.10 1.08
CA VAL A 489 11.05 -13.16 -0.34
C VAL A 489 10.89 -14.57 -0.91
N PHE A 490 11.32 -15.59 -0.17
CA PHE A 490 11.12 -17.00 -0.48
C PHE A 490 10.20 -17.63 0.55
N ARG A 491 9.35 -18.53 0.11
CA ARG A 491 8.32 -19.16 0.92
C ARG A 491 8.33 -20.67 0.71
N THR A 492 7.87 -21.40 1.70
CA THR A 492 7.59 -22.84 1.63
C THR A 492 6.25 -23.11 2.31
N ALA A 493 5.56 -24.20 1.97
CA ALA A 493 4.36 -24.62 2.71
C ALA A 493 4.61 -24.66 4.23
N GLU A 494 5.70 -25.32 4.64
CA GLU A 494 6.08 -25.46 6.05
C GLU A 494 6.29 -24.11 6.76
N GLY A 495 6.98 -23.16 6.11
CA GLY A 495 7.19 -21.81 6.65
C GLY A 495 5.90 -21.03 6.79
N LEU A 496 5.01 -21.14 5.79
CA LEU A 496 3.70 -20.48 5.78
C LEU A 496 2.75 -21.08 6.82
N GLU A 497 2.71 -22.40 6.97
CA GLU A 497 1.92 -23.10 7.99
C GLU A 497 2.34 -22.69 9.39
N ARG A 498 3.65 -22.65 9.68
CA ARG A 498 4.16 -22.16 10.97
C ARG A 498 3.76 -20.72 11.25
N ALA A 499 3.92 -19.82 10.26
CA ALA A 499 3.56 -18.43 10.42
C ALA A 499 2.05 -18.28 10.66
N LYS A 500 1.21 -18.94 9.84
CA LYS A 500 -0.25 -18.97 10.02
C LYS A 500 -0.63 -19.44 11.42
N ALA A 501 -0.12 -20.60 11.85
CA ALA A 501 -0.44 -21.18 13.16
C ALA A 501 -0.05 -20.26 14.33
N ARG A 502 1.11 -19.58 14.24
CA ARG A 502 1.54 -18.63 15.29
C ARG A 502 0.63 -17.40 15.34
N LEU A 503 0.24 -16.86 14.19
CA LEU A 503 -0.68 -15.72 14.10
C LEU A 503 -2.08 -16.10 14.63
N GLU A 504 -2.56 -17.31 14.32
CA GLU A 504 -3.82 -17.85 14.84
C GLU A 504 -3.81 -18.04 16.35
N GLY A 505 -2.68 -18.51 16.91
CA GLY A 505 -2.51 -18.61 18.35
C GLY A 505 -2.65 -17.26 19.06
N TRP A 506 -2.06 -16.19 18.49
CA TRP A 506 -2.20 -14.83 19.05
C TRP A 506 -3.61 -14.25 18.87
N LEU A 507 -4.26 -14.50 17.73
CA LEU A 507 -5.65 -14.10 17.52
C LEU A 507 -6.59 -14.79 18.52
N ALA A 508 -6.45 -16.10 18.70
CA ALA A 508 -7.25 -16.86 19.66
C ALA A 508 -7.05 -16.36 21.10
N ALA A 509 -5.80 -16.11 21.51
CA ALA A 509 -5.49 -15.58 22.83
C ALA A 509 -6.10 -14.18 23.07
N SER A 510 -6.22 -13.35 22.03
CA SER A 510 -6.87 -12.03 22.12
C SER A 510 -8.40 -12.09 22.19
N SER A 511 -9.00 -13.25 21.91
CA SER A 511 -10.45 -13.49 21.92
C SER A 511 -10.94 -14.24 23.16
N SER A 512 -10.06 -14.94 23.87
CA SER A 512 -10.38 -15.78 25.04
C SER A 512 -10.42 -15.04 26.38
N ASP A 513 -10.22 -13.72 26.39
CA ASP A 513 -10.42 -12.90 27.59
C ASP A 513 -11.93 -12.82 27.90
N GLU A 514 -12.45 -13.87 28.57
CA GLU A 514 -13.86 -14.12 28.94
C GLU A 514 -14.48 -13.08 29.91
N GLU A 515 -13.75 -12.03 30.31
CA GLU A 515 -14.31 -10.91 31.08
C GLU A 515 -14.89 -9.80 30.16
N ASP A 516 -15.99 -10.11 29.46
CA ASP A 516 -17.00 -9.21 28.84
C ASP A 516 -16.54 -7.88 28.17
N THR A 517 -15.25 -7.74 27.88
CA THR A 517 -14.61 -6.63 27.16
C THR A 517 -13.31 -7.18 26.57
N ALA A 518 -13.32 -7.58 25.31
CA ALA A 518 -12.08 -7.42 24.53
C ALA A 518 -11.80 -5.92 24.53
N ALA A 519 -10.98 -5.44 25.47
CA ALA A 519 -10.84 -4.02 25.74
C ALA A 519 -10.51 -3.28 24.43
N ALA A 520 -11.26 -2.23 24.13
CA ALA A 520 -10.93 -1.33 23.04
C ALA A 520 -9.48 -0.86 23.24
N PRO A 521 -8.65 -0.80 22.18
CA PRO A 521 -7.22 -0.50 22.34
C PRO A 521 -7.06 0.82 23.10
N GLY A 522 -6.24 0.84 24.15
CA GLY A 522 -5.96 2.04 24.94
C GLY A 522 -4.96 2.96 24.24
N THR A 523 -4.11 2.39 23.38
CA THR A 523 -3.05 3.12 22.67
C THR A 523 -3.08 2.92 21.16
N LEU A 524 -2.45 3.83 20.42
CA LEU A 524 -2.26 3.74 18.98
C LEU A 524 -1.50 2.45 18.62
N THR A 525 -0.44 2.12 19.36
CA THR A 525 0.37 0.92 19.11
C THR A 525 -0.46 -0.35 19.22
N GLU A 526 -1.31 -0.46 20.24
CA GLU A 526 -2.22 -1.62 20.40
C GLU A 526 -3.22 -1.74 19.25
N ALA A 527 -3.79 -0.62 18.79
CA ALA A 527 -4.71 -0.61 17.67
C ALA A 527 -4.01 -1.02 16.35
N GLU A 528 -2.80 -0.50 16.12
CA GLU A 528 -1.96 -0.87 14.98
C GLU A 528 -1.56 -2.34 15.01
N ASP A 529 -1.21 -2.87 16.19
CA ASP A 529 -0.82 -4.27 16.38
C ASP A 529 -1.97 -5.23 16.08
N ARG A 530 -3.19 -4.88 16.50
CA ARG A 530 -4.40 -5.62 16.15
C ARG A 530 -4.64 -5.64 14.64
N ASN A 531 -4.46 -4.50 13.96
CA ASN A 531 -4.60 -4.42 12.51
C ASN A 531 -3.51 -5.24 11.79
N LEU A 532 -2.25 -5.12 12.21
CA LEU A 532 -1.13 -5.89 11.67
C LEU A 532 -1.35 -7.40 11.84
N LEU A 533 -1.83 -7.85 13.00
CA LEU A 533 -2.12 -9.26 13.25
C LEU A 533 -3.22 -9.78 12.30
N THR A 534 -4.29 -9.01 12.12
CA THR A 534 -5.38 -9.33 11.18
C THR A 534 -4.87 -9.45 9.74
N VAL A 535 -4.14 -8.44 9.26
CA VAL A 535 -3.63 -8.41 7.88
C VAL A 535 -2.55 -9.48 7.66
N GLY A 536 -1.68 -9.70 8.65
CA GLY A 536 -0.64 -10.73 8.60
C GLY A 536 -1.23 -12.14 8.48
N HIS A 537 -2.28 -12.44 9.25
CA HIS A 537 -3.01 -13.70 9.15
C HIS A 537 -3.64 -13.88 7.76
N ALA A 538 -4.37 -12.87 7.28
CA ALA A 538 -4.98 -12.93 5.95
C ALA A 538 -3.94 -13.12 4.82
N LEU A 539 -2.78 -12.46 4.93
CA LEU A 539 -1.67 -12.65 3.99
C LEU A 539 -1.11 -14.07 4.05
N ALA A 540 -0.88 -14.63 5.24
CA ALA A 540 -0.36 -15.99 5.40
C ALA A 540 -1.34 -17.03 4.82
N CYS A 541 -2.64 -16.86 5.06
CA CYS A 541 -3.69 -17.69 4.46
C CYS A 541 -3.69 -17.63 2.93
N ALA A 542 -3.66 -16.42 2.36
CA ALA A 542 -3.60 -16.21 0.91
C ALA A 542 -2.34 -16.83 0.29
N ALA A 543 -1.19 -16.65 0.94
CA ALA A 543 0.09 -17.18 0.47
C ALA A 543 0.16 -18.71 0.55
N LEU A 544 -0.41 -19.32 1.59
CA LEU A 544 -0.45 -20.78 1.74
C LEU A 544 -1.36 -21.41 0.68
N ALA A 545 -2.52 -20.79 0.43
CA ALA A 545 -3.50 -21.27 -0.55
C ALA A 545 -3.00 -21.26 -1.99
N ARG A 546 -2.04 -20.38 -2.33
CA ARG A 546 -1.45 -20.29 -3.67
C ARG A 546 -0.24 -21.21 -3.82
N THR A 547 -0.40 -22.30 -4.55
CA THR A 547 0.62 -23.36 -4.76
C THR A 547 1.34 -23.23 -6.11
N GLU A 548 1.87 -22.03 -6.38
CA GLU A 548 2.70 -21.72 -7.56
C GLU A 548 3.74 -20.64 -7.22
N SER A 549 4.64 -20.33 -8.15
CA SER A 549 5.47 -19.13 -8.10
C SER A 549 5.13 -18.17 -9.24
N ARG A 550 4.83 -16.92 -8.91
CA ARG A 550 4.42 -15.87 -9.85
C ARG A 550 4.75 -14.49 -9.29
N GLY A 551 5.49 -13.69 -10.05
CA GLY A 551 5.84 -12.32 -9.67
C GLY A 551 6.49 -12.26 -8.29
N ALA A 552 5.94 -11.47 -7.36
CA ALA A 552 6.48 -11.33 -6.00
C ALA A 552 6.16 -12.51 -5.05
N HIS A 553 5.31 -13.45 -5.47
CA HIS A 553 5.01 -14.66 -4.70
C HIS A 553 5.88 -15.83 -5.18
N GLN A 554 6.80 -16.30 -4.35
CA GLN A 554 7.83 -17.26 -4.74
C GLN A 554 7.88 -18.42 -3.73
N ARG A 555 7.38 -19.57 -4.15
CA ARG A 555 7.28 -20.83 -3.39
C ARG A 555 8.41 -21.76 -3.84
N ALA A 556 9.38 -22.02 -2.97
CA ALA A 556 10.49 -22.93 -3.30
C ALA A 556 10.01 -24.38 -3.52
N ASP A 557 8.91 -24.77 -2.88
CA ASP A 557 8.21 -26.05 -3.03
C ASP A 557 7.27 -26.09 -4.26
N HIS A 558 6.94 -24.94 -4.85
CA HIS A 558 6.18 -24.83 -6.10
C HIS A 558 6.84 -23.78 -7.02
N PRO A 559 8.04 -24.05 -7.58
CA PRO A 559 8.86 -23.04 -8.25
C PRO A 559 8.32 -22.61 -9.62
N ALA A 560 7.40 -23.37 -10.21
CA ALA A 560 6.79 -23.05 -11.50
C ALA A 560 5.51 -22.23 -11.35
N THR A 561 5.23 -21.42 -12.36
CA THR A 561 3.94 -20.76 -12.54
C THR A 561 2.89 -21.77 -13.04
N ASP A 562 1.66 -21.72 -12.50
CA ASP A 562 0.55 -22.55 -12.95
C ASP A 562 -0.50 -21.68 -13.67
N PRO A 563 -0.74 -21.86 -14.98
CA PRO A 563 -1.76 -21.10 -15.72
C PRO A 563 -3.16 -21.17 -15.10
N ARG A 564 -3.52 -22.25 -14.39
CA ARG A 564 -4.82 -22.39 -13.72
C ARG A 564 -4.95 -21.50 -12.49
N LEU A 565 -3.82 -21.09 -11.91
CA LEU A 565 -3.74 -20.17 -10.78
C LEU A 565 -3.47 -18.72 -11.24
N ALA A 566 -3.54 -18.43 -12.55
CA ALA A 566 -3.54 -17.07 -13.08
C ALA A 566 -4.88 -16.35 -12.85
N THR A 567 -5.41 -16.45 -11.63
CA THR A 567 -6.64 -15.78 -11.17
C THR A 567 -6.43 -15.21 -9.77
N SER A 568 -7.15 -14.16 -9.41
CA SER A 568 -7.12 -13.63 -8.06
C SER A 568 -8.07 -14.38 -7.14
N THR A 569 -7.67 -14.55 -5.88
CA THR A 569 -8.54 -15.18 -4.86
C THR A 569 -9.03 -14.11 -3.88
N ALA A 570 -10.34 -14.06 -3.67
CA ALA A 570 -10.97 -13.18 -2.69
C ALA A 570 -11.04 -13.84 -1.31
N TRP A 571 -10.92 -13.01 -0.27
CA TRP A 571 -11.00 -13.40 1.13
C TRP A 571 -11.94 -12.46 1.87
N ILE A 572 -12.71 -13.01 2.82
CA ILE A 572 -13.57 -12.27 3.75
C ILE A 572 -13.31 -12.75 5.19
N ALA A 573 -13.58 -11.90 6.18
CA ALA A 573 -13.54 -12.29 7.58
C ALA A 573 -14.66 -13.29 7.91
N SER A 574 -14.44 -14.16 8.91
CA SER A 574 -15.50 -15.02 9.43
C SER A 574 -16.69 -14.20 9.93
N GLY A 575 -17.91 -14.73 9.81
CA GLY A 575 -19.14 -14.03 10.24
C GLY A 575 -19.60 -12.87 9.34
N SER A 576 -18.82 -12.46 8.33
CA SER A 576 -19.32 -11.59 7.26
C SER A 576 -20.15 -12.42 6.29
N ALA A 577 -21.45 -12.13 6.19
CA ALA A 577 -22.27 -12.71 5.14
C ALA A 577 -21.74 -12.20 3.79
N ALA A 578 -21.36 -13.10 2.88
CA ALA A 578 -21.12 -12.71 1.50
C ALA A 578 -22.41 -12.05 0.97
N PRO A 579 -22.37 -10.81 0.43
CA PRO A 579 -23.57 -10.22 -0.14
C PRO A 579 -24.03 -11.11 -1.29
N THR A 580 -25.19 -11.75 -1.13
CA THR A 580 -25.81 -12.55 -2.18
C THR A 580 -26.08 -11.63 -3.37
N PRO A 581 -25.47 -11.83 -4.54
CA PRO A 581 -25.79 -11.00 -5.69
C PRO A 581 -27.22 -11.32 -6.12
N GLU A 582 -28.14 -10.36 -5.95
CA GLU A 582 -29.41 -10.41 -6.68
C GLU A 582 -29.07 -10.30 -8.16
N ARG A 583 -29.32 -11.41 -8.87
CA ARG A 583 -29.12 -11.55 -10.31
C ARG A 583 -30.09 -10.59 -11.02
N THR A 584 -29.63 -9.38 -11.32
CA THR A 584 -30.39 -8.42 -12.11
C THR A 584 -30.01 -8.59 -13.58
N ASP A 585 -30.94 -9.13 -14.37
CA ASP A 585 -30.84 -9.30 -15.82
C ASP A 585 -30.87 -7.94 -16.54
N HIS A 586 -29.80 -7.14 -16.45
CA HIS A 586 -29.65 -5.92 -17.27
C HIS A 586 -28.19 -5.70 -17.71
N ALA A 587 -27.65 -6.65 -18.46
CA ALA A 587 -26.46 -6.44 -19.29
C ALA A 587 -26.89 -6.29 -20.76
N ASP A 588 -27.38 -5.09 -21.11
CA ASP A 588 -27.47 -4.62 -22.51
C ASP A 588 -27.80 -3.12 -22.51
N SER A 589 -26.77 -2.26 -22.42
CA SER A 589 -26.77 -0.91 -23.03
C SER A 589 -25.51 -0.12 -22.68
N LEU A 590 -24.33 -0.62 -23.05
CA LEU A 590 -23.15 0.24 -23.23
C LEU A 590 -22.47 -0.10 -24.57
N SER A 591 -23.20 0.19 -25.65
CA SER A 591 -22.62 0.53 -26.94
C SER A 591 -23.31 1.79 -27.46
N ARG A 592 -22.73 2.96 -27.14
CA ARG A 592 -22.84 4.22 -27.88
C ARG A 592 -21.85 5.23 -27.35
#